data_AF-S4RFC9-F1
#
_entry.id   AF-S4RFC9-F1
#
_cell.length_a   1.000
_cell.length_b   1.000
_cell.length_c   1.000
_cell.angle_alpha   90.00
_cell.angle_beta   90.00
_cell.angle_gamma   90.00
#
_symmetry.space_group_name_H-M   'P 1'
#
loop_
_entity.id
_entity.type
_entity.pdbx_description
1 polymer ?
#
loop_
_entity_poly.entity_id
_entity_poly.type
_entity_poly.pdbx_seq_one_letter_code
_entity_poly.pdbx_strand_id
1 'polypeptide(L)'
;DWLWGGCDNTEYGYRFAREFVDAREREDRGAAEQRRALMNLHNNEAGRRAVFNSAEVACKCHGVSGSCSLKTCWLQLADFRKVGDSLLRRYERAIAVRATRR
;
A
#
# COMPACT_ATOMS: atom_id res chain seq x y z
N ASP A 1 -7.29 8.54 28.63
CA ASP A 1 -6.61 7.34 28.12
C ASP A 1 -7.07 6.96 26.72
N TRP A 2 -6.23 6.28 25.93
CA TRP A 2 -6.59 5.78 24.61
C TRP A 2 -6.38 4.28 24.52
N LEU A 3 -7.30 3.60 23.85
CA LEU A 3 -7.26 2.16 23.60
C LEU A 3 -6.99 1.91 22.12
N TRP A 4 -6.27 0.83 21.81
CA TRP A 4 -6.12 0.35 20.44
C TRP A 4 -7.22 -0.67 20.12
N GLY A 5 -7.86 -0.54 18.97
CA GLY A 5 -8.96 -1.41 18.54
C GLY A 5 -9.27 -1.23 17.05
N GLY A 6 -10.53 -1.43 16.65
CA GLY A 6 -11.00 -1.18 15.28
C GLY A 6 -10.98 -2.39 14.34
N CYS A 7 -11.25 -2.14 13.06
CA CYS A 7 -11.59 -3.18 12.06
C CYS A 7 -10.90 -2.97 10.70
N ASP A 8 -9.63 -2.57 10.67
CA ASP A 8 -8.89 -2.53 9.40
C ASP A 8 -7.90 -3.69 9.34
N ASN A 9 -7.81 -4.34 8.17
CA ASN A 9 -6.95 -5.50 7.93
C ASN A 9 -6.03 -5.24 6.74
N THR A 10 -5.31 -4.13 6.83
CA THR A 10 -4.38 -3.65 5.79
C THR A 10 -3.32 -4.68 5.44
N GLU A 11 -2.87 -5.48 6.41
CA GLU A 11 -1.90 -6.56 6.21
C GLU A 11 -2.46 -7.70 5.34
N TYR A 12 -3.73 -8.09 5.54
CA TYR A 12 -4.38 -9.04 4.65
C TYR A 12 -4.49 -8.48 3.23
N GLY A 13 -4.93 -7.22 3.09
CA GLY A 13 -5.02 -6.56 1.79
C GLY A 13 -3.67 -6.51 1.05
N TYR A 14 -2.59 -6.24 1.78
CA TYR A 14 -1.23 -6.25 1.25
C TYR A 14 -0.84 -7.62 0.70
N ARG A 15 -1.05 -8.68 1.48
CA ARG A 15 -0.73 -10.07 1.09
C ARG A 15 -1.56 -10.55 -0.08
N PHE A 16 -2.87 -10.32 -0.05
CA PHE A 16 -3.77 -10.66 -1.15
C PHE A 16 -3.35 -9.96 -2.45
N ALA A 17 -3.09 -8.65 -2.40
CA ALA A 17 -2.65 -7.90 -3.59
C ALA A 17 -1.31 -8.42 -4.12
N ARG A 18 -0.39 -8.85 -3.24
CA ARG A 18 0.87 -9.46 -3.64
C ARG A 18 0.67 -10.81 -4.32
N GLU A 19 -0.22 -11.65 -3.80
CA GLU A 19 -0.48 -12.97 -4.39
C GLU A 19 -1.22 -12.86 -5.72
N PHE A 20 -2.27 -12.03 -5.78
CA PHE A 20 -3.13 -11.92 -6.95
C PHE A 20 -2.48 -11.11 -8.09
N VAL A 21 -1.97 -9.90 -7.81
CA VAL A 21 -1.46 -9.01 -8.86
C VAL A 21 -0.12 -9.51 -9.41
N ASP A 22 0.73 -10.11 -8.57
CA ASP A 22 2.03 -10.61 -9.01
C ASP A 22 1.95 -12.00 -9.66
N ALA A 23 0.80 -12.70 -9.62
CA ALA A 23 0.66 -14.08 -10.09
C ALA A 23 1.16 -14.24 -11.54
N ARG A 24 0.69 -13.37 -12.43
CA ARG A 24 1.06 -13.39 -13.85
C ARG A 24 2.54 -13.10 -14.10
N GLU A 25 3.14 -12.25 -13.27
CA GLU A 25 4.53 -11.81 -13.44
C GLU A 25 5.54 -12.86 -12.95
N ARG A 26 5.06 -13.89 -12.23
CA ARG A 26 5.88 -15.02 -11.75
C ARG A 26 5.91 -16.22 -12.70
N GLU A 27 5.11 -16.19 -13.76
CA GLU A 27 5.14 -17.23 -14.79
C GLU A 27 6.47 -17.20 -15.54
N ASP A 28 7.02 -18.37 -15.85
CA ASP A 28 8.26 -18.47 -16.62
C ASP A 28 7.99 -18.16 -18.09
N ARG A 29 8.69 -17.16 -18.62
CA ARG A 29 8.43 -16.55 -19.93
C ARG A 29 9.74 -16.19 -20.62
N GLY A 30 9.69 -15.92 -21.92
CA GLY A 30 10.88 -15.56 -22.70
C GLY A 30 11.66 -14.36 -22.12
N ALA A 31 12.96 -14.29 -22.39
CA ALA A 31 13.88 -13.32 -21.76
C ALA A 31 13.48 -11.84 -21.88
N ALA A 32 12.74 -11.45 -22.93
CA ALA A 32 12.22 -10.09 -23.07
C ALA A 32 11.07 -9.81 -22.10
N GLU A 33 10.15 -10.77 -21.94
CA GLU A 33 9.03 -10.68 -21.00
C GLU A 33 9.50 -10.74 -19.56
N GLN A 34 10.54 -11.52 -19.27
CA GLN A 34 11.10 -11.63 -17.92
C GLN A 34 11.65 -10.29 -17.39
N ARG A 35 12.26 -9.46 -18.25
CA ARG A 35 12.71 -8.11 -17.88
C ARG A 35 11.53 -7.20 -17.53
N ARG A 36 10.46 -7.27 -18.32
CA ARG A 36 9.23 -6.51 -18.05
C ARG A 36 8.57 -6.99 -16.76
N ALA A 37 8.57 -8.30 -16.51
CA ALA A 37 8.03 -8.87 -15.29
C ALA A 37 8.74 -8.36 -14.03
N LEU A 38 10.07 -8.24 -14.05
CA LEU A 38 10.83 -7.63 -12.95
C LEU A 38 10.43 -6.17 -12.70
N MET A 39 10.24 -5.38 -13.77
CA MET A 39 9.74 -4.00 -13.65
C MET A 39 8.32 -3.96 -13.08
N ASN A 40 7.43 -4.84 -13.56
CA ASN A 40 6.05 -4.93 -13.09
C ASN A 40 6.00 -5.30 -11.59
N LEU A 41 6.75 -6.32 -11.16
CA LEU A 41 6.86 -6.70 -9.75
C LEU A 41 7.34 -5.55 -8.87
N HIS A 42 8.33 -4.79 -9.32
CA HIS A 42 8.82 -3.61 -8.62
C HIS A 42 7.72 -2.53 -8.49
N ASN A 43 7.02 -2.23 -9.58
CA ASN A 43 5.97 -1.21 -9.60
C ASN A 43 4.74 -1.63 -8.78
N ASN A 44 4.37 -2.91 -8.82
CA ASN A 44 3.30 -3.47 -8.00
C ASN A 44 3.61 -3.33 -6.50
N GLU A 45 4.85 -3.64 -6.10
CA GLU A 45 5.31 -3.46 -4.72
C GLU A 45 5.32 -1.99 -4.31
N ALA A 46 5.75 -1.08 -5.19
CA ALA A 46 5.69 0.35 -4.94
C ALA A 46 4.24 0.82 -4.70
N GLY A 47 3.27 0.29 -5.46
CA GLY A 47 1.84 0.53 -5.29
C GLY A 47 1.31 0.05 -3.94
N ARG A 48 1.60 -1.21 -3.57
CA ARG A 48 1.19 -1.77 -2.26
C ARG A 48 1.76 -0.97 -1.09
N ARG A 49 3.03 -0.60 -1.16
CA ARG A 49 3.67 0.26 -0.15
C ARG A 49 3.05 1.66 -0.09
N ALA A 50 2.65 2.23 -1.23
CA ALA A 50 1.99 3.53 -1.24
C ALA A 50 0.66 3.50 -0.49
N VAL A 51 -0.13 2.43 -0.63
CA VAL A 51 -1.38 2.23 0.14
C VAL A 51 -1.05 2.04 1.62
N PHE A 52 -0.19 1.08 1.96
CA PHE A 52 0.12 0.73 3.34
C PHE A 52 0.74 1.89 4.13
N ASN A 53 1.71 2.58 3.54
CA ASN A 53 2.39 3.70 4.21
C ASN A 53 1.56 4.98 4.27
N SER A 54 0.47 5.07 3.50
CA SER A 54 -0.45 6.21 3.56
C SER A 54 -1.49 6.05 4.66
N ALA A 55 -1.65 4.86 5.25
CA ALA A 55 -2.61 4.62 6.32
C ALA A 55 -2.36 5.55 7.52
N GLU A 56 -3.44 5.95 8.17
CA GLU A 56 -3.44 6.94 9.24
C GLU A 56 -4.10 6.39 10.50
N VAL A 57 -3.73 6.94 11.65
CA VAL A 57 -4.42 6.62 12.91
C VAL A 57 -5.72 7.41 12.96
N ALA A 58 -6.84 6.70 12.86
CA ALA A 58 -8.17 7.24 13.12
C ALA A 58 -8.58 6.97 14.56
N CYS A 59 -9.34 7.88 15.18
CA CYS A 59 -9.83 7.72 16.54
C CYS A 59 -11.32 8.10 16.65
N LYS A 60 -12.05 7.39 17.52
CA LYS A 60 -13.41 7.74 17.93
C LYS A 60 -13.45 8.05 19.42
N CYS A 61 -14.05 9.19 19.76
CA CYS A 61 -14.27 9.62 21.14
C CYS A 61 -15.61 9.10 21.65
N HIS A 62 -15.63 8.62 22.89
CA HIS A 62 -16.84 8.05 23.52
C HIS A 62 -16.86 8.24 25.04
N GLY A 63 -16.18 9.28 25.54
CA GLY A 63 -16.32 9.75 26.93
C GLY A 63 -17.67 10.42 27.19
N VAL A 64 -17.94 10.69 28.47
CA VAL A 64 -19.19 11.34 28.93
C VAL A 64 -19.46 12.61 28.10
N SER A 65 -20.70 12.78 27.66
CA SER A 65 -21.14 13.89 26.80
C SER A 65 -20.37 14.02 25.47
N GLY A 66 -19.81 12.93 24.95
CA GLY A 66 -19.03 12.94 23.71
C GLY A 66 -17.59 13.44 23.87
N SER A 67 -17.11 13.60 25.10
CA SER A 67 -15.73 14.01 25.35
C SER A 67 -14.72 12.95 24.88
N CYS A 68 -13.50 13.37 24.58
CA CYS A 68 -12.39 12.48 24.20
C CYS A 68 -11.55 12.01 25.40
N SER A 69 -12.08 12.10 26.63
CA SER A 69 -11.43 11.57 27.85
C SER A 69 -11.18 10.06 27.74
N LEU A 70 -12.07 9.37 27.04
CA LEU A 70 -11.91 8.01 26.54
C LEU A 70 -12.02 8.01 25.01
N LYS A 71 -11.05 7.39 24.35
CA LYS A 71 -11.05 7.20 22.90
C LYS A 71 -10.49 5.84 22.51
N THR A 72 -10.99 5.31 21.39
CA THR A 72 -10.41 4.13 20.73
C THR A 72 -9.84 4.58 19.39
N CYS A 73 -8.61 4.15 19.11
CA CYS A 73 -7.93 4.44 17.86
C CYS A 73 -7.62 3.14 17.09
N TRP A 74 -7.49 3.26 15.77
CA TRP A 74 -7.16 2.16 14.86
C TRP A 74 -6.36 2.69 13.67
N LEU A 75 -5.63 1.79 13.01
CA LEU A 75 -5.05 2.11 11.71
C LEU A 75 -6.17 2.06 10.67
N GLN A 76 -6.30 3.11 9.87
CA GLN A 76 -7.29 3.22 8.82
C GLN A 76 -6.62 3.54 7.48
N LEU A 77 -7.12 2.99 6.38
CA LEU A 77 -6.74 3.46 5.04
C LEU A 77 -6.99 4.98 4.90
N ALA A 78 -6.01 5.67 4.32
CA ALA A 78 -6.19 7.05 3.89
C ALA A 78 -7.16 7.15 2.70
N ASP A 79 -7.68 8.35 2.47
CA ASP A 79 -8.36 8.68 1.22
C ASP A 79 -7.46 8.30 0.03
N PHE A 80 -8.04 7.58 -0.93
CA PHE A 80 -7.28 7.06 -2.06
C PHE A 80 -6.68 8.16 -2.94
N ARG A 81 -7.20 9.40 -2.90
CA ARG A 81 -6.55 10.56 -3.53
C ARG A 81 -5.15 10.80 -2.97
N LYS A 82 -4.95 10.67 -1.66
CA LYS A 82 -3.63 10.82 -1.03
C LYS A 82 -2.64 9.77 -1.56
N VAL A 83 -3.11 8.54 -1.76
CA VAL A 83 -2.32 7.46 -2.38
C VAL A 83 -2.00 7.82 -3.83
N GLY A 84 -3.00 8.27 -4.60
CA GLY A 84 -2.85 8.70 -5.99
C GLY A 84 -1.82 9.82 -6.15
N ASP A 85 -1.91 10.87 -5.35
CA ASP A 85 -0.95 11.99 -5.35
C ASP A 85 0.47 11.53 -5.00
N SER A 86 0.59 10.59 -4.06
CA SER A 86 1.87 9.98 -3.68
C SER A 86 2.49 9.19 -4.85
N LEU A 87 1.67 8.42 -5.57
CA LEU A 87 2.10 7.66 -6.74
C LEU A 87 2.42 8.58 -7.93
N LEU A 88 1.65 9.65 -8.15
CA LEU A 88 1.91 10.65 -9.18
C LEU A 88 3.30 11.30 -8.98
N ARG A 89 3.61 11.72 -7.75
CA ARG A 89 4.93 12.27 -7.41
C ARG A 89 6.08 11.28 -7.60
N ARG A 90 5.82 9.97 -7.55
CA ARG A 90 6.80 8.91 -7.85
C ARG A 90 6.93 8.71 -9.35
N TYR A 91 5.82 8.75 -10.08
CA TYR A 91 5.78 8.66 -11.53
C TYR A 91 6.58 9.79 -12.20
N GLU A 92 6.39 11.04 -11.76
CA GLU A 92 7.10 12.22 -12.29
C GLU A 92 8.62 12.15 -12.11
N ARG A 93 9.10 11.32 -11.18
CA ARG A 93 10.52 11.13 -10.86
C ARG A 93 11.02 9.72 -11.16
N ALA A 94 10.24 8.94 -11.92
CA ALA A 94 10.61 7.59 -12.28
C ALA A 94 11.88 7.58 -13.14
N ILE A 95 12.79 6.65 -12.84
CA ILE A 95 14.07 6.52 -13.54
C ILE A 95 13.94 5.45 -14.62
N ALA A 96 14.28 5.80 -15.85
CA ALA A 96 14.38 4.84 -16.93
C ALA A 96 15.52 3.84 -16.65
N VAL A 97 15.18 2.55 -16.55
CA VAL A 97 16.14 1.48 -16.31
C VAL A 97 16.54 0.79 -17.61
N ARG A 98 17.80 0.36 -17.72
CA ARG A 98 18.27 -0.50 -18.79
C ARG A 98 18.44 -1.91 -18.27
N ALA A 99 17.96 -2.90 -19.02
CA ALA A 99 18.17 -4.29 -18.66
C ALA A 99 19.66 -4.64 -18.80
N THR A 100 20.28 -5.00 -17.70
CA THR A 100 21.63 -5.56 -17.71
C THR A 100 21.56 -7.01 -18.17
N ARG A 101 22.41 -7.40 -19.13
CA ARG A 101 22.68 -8.82 -19.38
C ARG A 101 23.65 -9.26 -18.30
N ARG A 102 23.22 -10.20 -17.47
CA ARG A 102 24.13 -10.94 -16.60
C ARG A 102 24.46 -12.25 -17.27
#